data_AF-A0A925YFS9-F1
#
_entry.id   AF-A0A925YFS9-F1
#
_cell.length_a   1.000
_cell.length_b   1.000
_cell.length_c   1.000
_cell.angle_alpha   90.00
_cell.angle_beta   90.00
_cell.angle_gamma   90.00
#
_symmetry.space_group_name_H-M   'P 1'
#
loop_
_entity.id
_entity.type
_entity.pdbx_description
1 polymer ?
#
loop_
_entity_poly.entity_id
_entity_poly.type
_entity_poly.pdbx_seq_one_letter_code
_entity_poly.pdbx_strand_id
1 'polypeptide(L)' 'MPASLGIVDDASLAPLTTLQLGGRARHLIDAADEATVVASLDWAAARGLPVFILGGG' A
#
# COMPACT_ATOMS: atom_id res chain seq x y z
N MET A 1 0.17 -9.37 -18.15
CA MET A 1 0.73 -10.15 -17.03
C MET A 1 0.30 -9.46 -15.76
N PRO A 2 -0.32 -10.12 -14.76
CA PRO A 2 -0.62 -9.44 -13.51
C PRO A 2 0.71 -8.94 -12.92
N ALA A 3 0.79 -7.65 -12.61
CA ALA A 3 1.97 -7.07 -11.97
C ALA A 3 2.15 -7.74 -10.61
N SER A 4 3.36 -8.20 -10.31
CA SER A 4 3.72 -8.71 -8.99
C SER A 4 3.66 -7.53 -8.02
N LEU A 5 2.62 -7.45 -7.18
CA LEU A 5 2.32 -6.27 -6.35
C LEU A 5 3.33 -5.96 -5.24
N GLY A 6 4.35 -6.79 -5.02
CA GLY A 6 5.39 -6.50 -4.02
C GLY A 6 4.85 -6.23 -2.61
N ILE A 7 3.79 -6.95 -2.20
CA ILE A 7 3.08 -6.70 -0.94
C ILE A 7 4.01 -6.95 0.24
N VAL A 8 4.14 -5.95 1.11
CA VAL A 8 4.85 -6.06 2.40
C VAL A 8 3.82 -6.09 3.51
N ASP A 9 3.73 -7.22 4.20
CA ASP A 9 2.82 -7.39 5.32
C ASP A 9 3.38 -6.77 6.60
N ASP A 10 2.48 -6.25 7.45
CA ASP A 10 2.81 -5.68 8.75
C ASP A 10 3.93 -4.60 8.65
N ALA A 11 3.84 -3.70 7.67
CA ALA A 11 4.87 -2.70 7.41
C ALA A 11 4.74 -1.49 8.35
N SER A 12 5.85 -0.96 8.86
CA SER A 12 5.85 0.28 9.63
C SER A 12 5.61 1.49 8.72
N LEU A 13 4.61 2.33 9.03
CA LEU A 13 4.36 3.57 8.29
C LEU A 13 5.21 4.74 8.78
N ALA A 14 5.77 4.66 9.99
CA ALA A 14 6.58 5.74 10.56
C ALA A 14 7.68 6.24 9.61
N PRO A 15 8.50 5.40 8.94
CA PRO A 15 9.54 5.88 8.02
C PRO A 15 9.02 6.63 6.78
N LEU A 16 7.72 6.53 6.49
CA LEU A 16 7.09 7.10 5.29
C LEU A 16 6.35 8.42 5.58
N THR A 17 6.52 8.99 6.77
CA THR A 17 5.87 10.24 7.17
C THR A 17 6.91 11.23 7.69
N THR A 18 6.68 12.52 7.47
CA THR A 18 7.64 13.58 7.88
C THR A 18 7.85 13.63 9.40
N LEU A 19 6.79 13.41 10.19
CA LEU A 19 6.88 13.37 11.66
C LEU A 19 7.37 12.02 12.20
N GLN A 20 7.64 11.06 11.34
CA GLN A 20 8.01 9.70 11.71
C GLN A 20 6.98 9.01 12.61
N LEU A 21 5.69 9.32 12.38
CA LEU A 21 4.57 8.78 13.14
C LEU A 21 3.67 7.96 12.20
N GLY A 22 3.26 6.80 12.67
CA GLY A 22 2.38 5.93 11.92
C GLY A 22 2.43 4.53 12.48
N GLY A 23 1.27 3.91 12.62
CA GLY A 23 1.17 2.52 13.05
C GLY A 23 1.69 1.55 11.99
N ARG A 24 1.31 0.27 12.14
CA ARG A 24 1.65 -0.77 11.18
C ARG A 24 0.51 -0.94 10.18
N ALA A 25 0.83 -0.90 8.89
CA ALA A 25 -0.11 -1.25 7.83
C ALA A 25 -0.20 -2.77 7.73
N ARG A 26 -1.42 -3.30 7.61
CA ARG A 26 -1.63 -4.74 7.40
C ARG A 26 -0.94 -5.22 6.13
N HIS A 27 -1.06 -4.43 5.06
CA HIS A 27 -0.46 -4.64 3.76
C HIS A 27 -0.01 -3.27 3.23
N LEU A 28 1.25 -3.18 2.79
CA LEU A 28 1.82 -2.01 2.14
C LEU A 28 2.27 -2.40 0.74
N ILE A 29 1.93 -1.57 -0.24
CA ILE A 29 2.37 -1.70 -1.63
C ILE A 29 2.95 -0.35 -2.02
N ASP A 30 4.15 -0.36 -2.58
CA ASP A 30 4.73 0.81 -3.25
C ASP A 30 4.31 0.79 -4.72
N ALA A 31 3.46 1.75 -5.11
CA ALA A 31 2.89 1.83 -6.44
C ALA A 31 3.57 2.93 -7.26
N ALA A 32 4.58 2.55 -8.05
CA ALA A 32 5.38 3.47 -8.86
C ALA A 32 4.70 3.89 -10.19
N ASP A 33 3.60 3.23 -10.57
CA ASP A 33 2.86 3.51 -11.80
C ASP A 33 1.35 3.25 -11.64
N GLU A 34 0.58 3.74 -12.62
CA GLU A 34 -0.89 3.62 -12.64
C GLU A 34 -1.35 2.14 -12.66
N ALA A 35 -0.63 1.28 -13.40
CA ALA A 35 -0.97 -0.13 -13.50
C ALA A 35 -0.89 -0.83 -12.13
N THR A 36 0.11 -0.49 -11.32
CA THR A 36 0.30 -1.01 -9.97
C THR A 36 -0.79 -0.49 -9.03
N VAL A 37 -1.23 0.77 -9.17
CA VAL A 37 -2.36 1.30 -8.40
C VAL A 37 -3.63 0.52 -8.69
N VAL A 38 -4.00 0.34 -9.97
CA VAL A 38 -5.21 -0.40 -10.37
C VAL A 38 -5.17 -1.83 -9.84
N ALA A 39 -4.05 -2.54 -10.05
CA ALA A 39 -3.89 -3.90 -9.56
C ALA A 39 -3.99 -4.00 -8.02
N SER A 40 -3.49 -3.00 -7.28
CA SER A 40 -3.58 -2.95 -5.82
C SER A 40 -5.02 -2.79 -5.32
N LEU A 41 -5.79 -1.92 -5.99
CA LEU A 41 -7.20 -1.68 -5.68
C LEU A 41 -8.05 -2.92 -5.96
N ASP A 42 -7.83 -3.58 -7.10
CA ASP A 42 -8.51 -4.83 -7.44
C ASP A 42 -8.19 -5.94 -6.43
N TRP A 43 -6.93 -6.05 -6.01
CA TRP A 43 -6.48 -7.02 -5.01
C TRP A 43 -7.15 -6.80 -3.65
N ALA A 44 -7.27 -5.54 -3.22
CA ALA A 44 -7.91 -5.16 -1.96
C ALA A 44 -9.44 -5.36 -2.03
N ALA A 45 -10.06 -4.99 -3.15
CA ALA A 45 -11.50 -5.15 -3.39
C ALA A 45 -11.93 -6.62 -3.35
N ALA A 46 -11.17 -7.51 -3.99
CA ALA A 46 -11.41 -8.96 -3.97
C ALA A 46 -11.37 -9.58 -2.56
N ARG A 47 -10.78 -8.87 -1.58
CA ARG A 47 -10.65 -9.28 -0.17
C ARG A 47 -11.52 -8.46 0.78
N GLY A 48 -12.27 -7.48 0.28
CA GLY A 48 -13.06 -6.57 1.11
C GLY A 48 -12.22 -5.73 2.08
N LEU A 49 -10.98 -5.40 1.71
CA LEU A 49 -10.08 -4.63 2.57
C LEU A 49 -10.29 -3.13 2.38
N PRO A 50 -10.34 -2.33 3.47
CA PRO A 50 -10.32 -0.87 3.33
C PRO A 50 -8.95 -0.42 2.81
N VAL A 51 -8.96 0.59 1.94
CA VAL A 51 -7.76 1.15 1.31
C VAL A 51 -7.48 2.54 1.86
N PHE A 52 -6.19 2.81 2.09
CA PHE A 52 -5.66 4.12 2.44
C PHE A 52 -4.51 4.44 1.48
N ILE A 53 -4.50 5.64 0.90
CA ILE A 53 -3.45 6.12 0.01
C ILE A 53 -2.55 7.07 0.79
N LEU A 54 -1.26 6.76 0.85
CA LEU A 54 -0.23 7.55 1.51
C LEU A 54 0.66 8.20 0.45
N GLY A 55 0.76 9.54 0.48
CA GLY A 55 1.73 10.30 -0.31
C GLY A 55 3.04 10.51 0.45
N GLY A 56 3.48 11.76 0.61
CA GLY A 56 4.69 12.12 1.37
C GLY A 56 4.53 12.15 2.90
N GLY A 57 3.45 11.59 3.45
CA GLY A 57 3.05 11.72 4.85
C GLY A 57 1.75 12.47 5.01
#